data_AF-A0A178IJB8-F1
#
_entry.id   AF-A0A178IJB8-F1
#
_cell.length_a   1.000
_cell.length_b   1.000
_cell.length_c   1.000
_cell.angle_alpha   90.00
_cell.angle_beta   90.00
_cell.angle_gamma   90.00
#
_symmetry.space_group_name_H-M   'P 1'
#
loop_
_entity.id
_entity.type
_entity.pdbx_description
1 polymer ?
#
loop_
_entity_poly.entity_id
_entity_poly.type
_entity_poly.pdbx_seq_one_letter_code
_entity_poly.pdbx_strand_id
1 'polypeptide(L)'
;MSLKQAIAEKKAKQNDAVRINPEVDAKVTKFIADNPKLYDYYNEMTKEQLIRKHMLSKMQRNEYTQQRDQEIIQWVNENPDIKAKVEERIKNVPEENRQRAFVRVAKDEAMRQTMRQGQPPPSQGMSV
;
A
#
# COMPACT_ATOMS: atom_id res chain seq x y z
N MET A 1 -16.07 7.95 -40.84
CA MET A 1 -16.31 7.71 -39.40
C MET A 1 -16.72 9.02 -38.74
N SER A 2 -17.87 9.07 -38.08
CA SER A 2 -18.32 10.25 -37.34
C SER A 2 -17.54 10.41 -36.03
N LEU A 3 -17.27 11.66 -35.61
CA LEU A 3 -16.62 11.97 -34.33
C LEU A 3 -17.33 11.26 -33.15
N LYS A 4 -18.66 11.10 -33.24
CA LYS A 4 -19.47 10.38 -32.25
C LYS A 4 -19.17 8.88 -32.21
N GLN A 5 -18.92 8.27 -33.37
CA GLN A 5 -18.56 6.85 -33.46
C GLN A 5 -17.16 6.58 -32.92
N ALA A 6 -16.19 7.47 -33.22
CA ALA A 6 -14.83 7.36 -32.70
C ALA A 6 -14.77 7.49 -31.16
N ILE A 7 -15.61 8.35 -30.57
CA ILE A 7 -15.73 8.48 -29.10
C ILE A 7 -16.37 7.24 -28.49
N ALA A 8 -17.40 6.68 -29.12
CA ALA A 8 -18.08 5.46 -28.66
C ALA A 8 -17.15 4.24 -28.71
N GLU A 9 -16.40 4.07 -29.80
CA GLU A 9 -15.41 3.00 -29.94
C GLU A 9 -14.24 3.15 -28.95
N LYS A 10 -13.80 4.38 -28.67
CA LYS A 10 -12.76 4.63 -27.66
C LYS A 10 -13.26 4.33 -26.25
N LYS A 11 -14.50 4.68 -25.91
CA LYS A 11 -15.14 4.29 -24.64
C LYS A 11 -15.33 2.78 -24.53
N ALA A 12 -15.77 2.11 -25.59
CA ALA A 12 -15.96 0.66 -25.62
C ALA A 12 -14.62 -0.09 -25.43
N LYS A 13 -13.57 0.31 -26.17
CA LYS A 13 -12.21 -0.27 -26.01
C LYS A 13 -11.59 0.01 -24.64
N GLN A 14 -11.92 1.14 -24.01
CA GLN A 14 -11.44 1.46 -22.67
C GLN A 14 -12.17 0.67 -21.57
N ASN A 15 -13.44 0.32 -21.79
CA ASN A 15 -14.21 -0.52 -20.88
C ASN A 15 -13.78 -2.00 -20.94
N ASP A 16 -13.41 -2.51 -22.12
CA ASP A 16 -12.91 -3.90 -22.26
C ASP A 16 -11.55 -4.13 -21.58
N ALA A 17 -10.78 -3.06 -21.35
CA ALA A 17 -9.44 -3.13 -20.73
C ALA A 17 -9.46 -3.09 -19.20
N VAL A 18 -10.58 -2.72 -18.56
CA VAL A 18 -10.69 -2.64 -17.10
C VAL A 18 -11.60 -3.76 -16.63
N ARG A 19 -11.00 -4.88 -16.18
CA ARG A 19 -11.76 -5.94 -15.51
C ARG A 19 -12.26 -5.43 -14.16
N ILE A 20 -13.46 -4.85 -14.15
CA ILE A 20 -14.12 -4.37 -12.94
C ILE A 20 -14.63 -5.59 -12.16
N ASN A 21 -14.26 -5.69 -10.88
CA ASN A 21 -14.89 -6.66 -10.00
C ASN A 21 -16.28 -6.12 -9.59
N PRO A 22 -17.39 -6.80 -9.95
CA PRO A 22 -18.74 -6.29 -9.74
C PRO A 22 -19.09 -6.13 -8.25
N GLU A 23 -18.54 -6.97 -7.37
CA GLU A 23 -18.77 -6.84 -5.93
C GLU A 23 -18.09 -5.59 -5.35
N VAL A 24 -16.89 -5.27 -5.84
CA VAL A 24 -16.16 -4.07 -5.43
C VAL A 24 -16.86 -2.83 -5.96
N ASP A 25 -17.32 -2.87 -7.21
CA ASP A 25 -18.06 -1.77 -7.82
C ASP A 25 -19.35 -1.46 -7.04
N ALA A 26 -20.15 -2.48 -6.72
CA ALA A 26 -21.36 -2.32 -5.91
C ALA A 26 -21.07 -1.72 -4.53
N LYS A 27 -19.96 -2.12 -3.88
CA LYS A 27 -19.51 -1.52 -2.61
C LYS A 27 -19.14 -0.05 -2.77
N VAL A 28 -18.46 0.31 -3.86
CA VAL A 28 -18.11 1.71 -4.17
C VAL A 28 -19.37 2.52 -4.46
N THR A 29 -20.32 2.00 -5.24
CA THR A 29 -21.61 2.66 -5.50
C THR A 29 -22.36 2.93 -4.20
N LYS A 30 -22.45 1.94 -3.32
CA LYS A 30 -23.07 2.12 -2.00
C LYS A 30 -22.34 3.17 -1.17
N PHE A 31 -21.01 3.13 -1.13
CA PHE A 31 -20.21 4.10 -0.38
C PHE A 31 -20.42 5.54 -0.89
N ILE A 32 -20.55 5.73 -2.20
CA ILE A 32 -20.88 7.04 -2.80
C ILE A 32 -22.27 7.50 -2.35
N ALA A 33 -23.28 6.62 -2.43
CA ALA A 33 -24.64 6.93 -2.02
C ALA A 33 -24.74 7.29 -0.52
N ASP A 34 -23.99 6.58 0.32
CA ASP A 34 -23.94 6.81 1.77
C ASP A 34 -23.14 8.09 2.14
N ASN A 35 -22.34 8.66 1.21
CA ASN A 35 -21.46 9.82 1.45
C ASN A 35 -21.61 10.94 0.39
N PRO A 36 -22.81 11.54 0.23
CA PRO A 36 -23.07 12.51 -0.84
C PRO A 36 -22.18 13.76 -0.75
N LYS A 37 -21.94 14.30 0.46
CA LYS A 37 -21.05 15.46 0.64
C LYS A 37 -19.62 15.21 0.17
N LEU A 38 -19.12 13.99 0.39
CA LEU A 38 -17.78 13.61 -0.05
C LEU A 38 -17.73 13.50 -1.58
N TYR A 39 -18.77 12.91 -2.17
CA TYR A 39 -18.91 12.79 -3.60
C TYR A 39 -18.96 14.17 -4.29
N ASP A 40 -19.80 15.07 -3.77
CA ASP A 40 -19.94 16.44 -4.28
C ASP A 40 -18.62 17.22 -4.19
N TYR A 41 -17.93 17.14 -3.04
CA TYR A 41 -16.62 17.76 -2.87
C TYR A 41 -15.58 17.29 -3.92
N TYR A 42 -15.61 16.02 -4.31
CA TYR A 42 -14.72 15.52 -5.37
C TYR A 42 -15.20 15.88 -6.78
N ASN A 43 -16.51 16.02 -7.01
CA ASN A 43 -17.07 16.47 -8.29
C ASN A 43 -16.77 17.94 -8.58
N GLU A 44 -16.61 18.77 -7.55
CA GLU A 44 -16.22 20.18 -7.67
C GLU A 44 -14.73 20.37 -8.01
N MET A 45 -13.91 19.32 -7.89
CA MET A 45 -12.48 19.40 -8.19
C MET A 45 -12.19 19.30 -9.69
N THR A 46 -11.15 20.03 -10.11
CA THR A 46 -10.53 19.79 -11.41
C THR A 46 -9.82 18.44 -11.43
N LYS A 47 -9.67 17.87 -12.63
CA LYS A 47 -8.91 16.63 -12.84
C LYS A 47 -7.49 16.69 -12.26
N GLU A 48 -6.81 17.83 -12.38
CA GLU A 48 -5.44 18.00 -11.87
C GLU A 48 -5.41 17.95 -10.33
N GLN A 49 -6.39 18.54 -9.66
CA GLN A 49 -6.52 18.46 -8.20
C GLN A 49 -6.74 17.01 -7.74
N LEU A 50 -7.61 16.26 -8.44
CA LEU A 50 -7.83 14.84 -8.17
C LEU A 50 -6.56 14.01 -8.35
N ILE A 51 -5.80 14.24 -9.43
CA ILE A 51 -4.53 13.54 -9.69
C ILE A 51 -3.53 13.85 -8.58
N ARG A 52 -3.33 15.12 -8.23
CA ARG A 52 -2.38 15.51 -7.18
C ARG A 52 -2.73 14.92 -5.83
N LYS A 53 -4.01 14.92 -5.47
CA LYS A 53 -4.47 14.32 -4.21
C LYS A 53 -4.27 12.79 -4.19
N HIS A 54 -4.51 12.13 -5.33
CA HIS A 54 -4.21 10.71 -5.45
C HIS A 54 -2.71 10.43 -5.31
N MET A 55 -1.85 11.22 -5.98
CA MET A 55 -0.40 11.11 -5.90
C MET A 55 0.13 11.39 -4.49
N LEU A 56 -0.42 12.41 -3.80
CA LEU A 56 -0.10 12.69 -2.40
C LEU A 56 -0.38 11.48 -1.51
N SER A 57 -1.52 10.83 -1.68
CA SER A 57 -1.88 9.62 -0.90
C SER A 57 -0.90 8.46 -1.17
N LYS A 58 -0.40 8.33 -2.40
CA LYS A 58 0.63 7.33 -2.75
C LYS A 58 1.98 7.68 -2.14
N MET A 59 2.37 8.95 -2.20
CA MET A 59 3.61 9.47 -1.62
C MET A 59 3.63 9.24 -0.11
N GLN A 60 2.60 9.67 0.61
CA GLN A 60 2.49 9.49 2.07
C GLN A 60 2.53 8.02 2.48
N ARG A 61 1.82 7.13 1.76
CA ARG A 61 1.87 5.68 2.03
C ARG A 61 3.28 5.12 1.82
N ASN A 62 3.97 5.58 0.78
CA ASN A 62 5.33 5.15 0.49
C ASN A 62 6.31 5.66 1.56
N GLU A 63 6.25 6.93 1.92
CA GLU A 63 7.06 7.53 3.00
C GLU A 63 6.85 6.80 4.33
N TYR A 64 5.60 6.54 4.70
CA TYR A 64 5.27 5.76 5.89
C TYR A 64 5.87 4.35 5.87
N THR A 65 5.79 3.68 4.72
CA THR A 65 6.37 2.33 4.56
C THR A 65 7.89 2.37 4.67
N GLN A 66 8.54 3.34 4.02
CA GLN A 66 10.00 3.50 4.06
C GLN A 66 10.51 3.84 5.45
N GLN A 67 9.84 4.75 6.16
CA GLN A 67 10.19 5.09 7.54
C GLN A 67 10.12 3.85 8.44
N ARG A 68 9.05 3.06 8.32
CA ARG A 68 8.90 1.83 9.11
C ARG A 68 9.93 0.76 8.75
N ASP A 69 10.28 0.64 7.48
CA ASP A 69 11.35 -0.27 7.05
C ASP A 69 12.69 0.13 7.67
N GLN A 70 13.00 1.43 7.75
CA GLN A 70 14.19 1.94 8.42
C GLN A 70 14.18 1.68 9.93
N GLU A 71 13.05 1.93 10.61
CA GLU A 71 12.89 1.64 12.05
C GLU A 71 13.12 0.15 12.35
N ILE A 72 12.61 -0.75 11.51
CA ILE A 72 12.82 -2.19 11.66
C ILE A 72 14.28 -2.56 11.43
N ILE A 73 14.95 -1.98 10.42
CA ILE A 73 16.37 -2.22 10.19
C ILE A 73 17.21 -1.77 11.39
N GLN A 74 16.92 -0.58 11.93
CA GLN A 74 17.60 -0.05 13.11
C GLN A 74 17.40 -0.97 14.32
N TRP A 75 16.17 -1.38 14.58
CA TRP A 75 15.85 -2.30 15.66
C TRP A 75 16.59 -3.65 15.53
N VAL A 76 16.68 -4.23 14.33
CA VAL A 76 17.47 -5.46 14.14
C VAL A 76 18.95 -5.23 14.45
N ASN A 77 19.51 -4.09 14.05
CA ASN A 77 20.91 -3.77 14.34
C ASN A 77 21.18 -3.59 15.85
N GLU A 78 20.20 -3.10 16.61
CA GLU A 78 20.26 -2.96 18.07
C GLU A 78 20.04 -4.29 18.81
N ASN A 79 19.58 -5.34 18.11
CA ASN A 79 19.27 -6.66 18.68
C ASN A 79 20.11 -7.76 18.01
N PRO A 80 21.36 -8.01 18.47
CA PRO A 80 22.29 -8.94 17.83
C PRO A 80 21.73 -10.37 17.64
N ASP A 81 20.98 -10.88 18.62
CA ASP A 81 20.34 -12.20 18.53
C ASP A 81 19.30 -12.30 17.41
N ILE A 82 18.60 -11.20 17.14
CA ILE A 82 17.63 -11.13 16.05
C ILE A 82 18.34 -10.95 14.73
N LYS A 83 19.39 -10.13 14.69
CA LYS A 83 20.23 -9.96 13.51
C LYS A 83 20.77 -11.30 13.00
N ALA A 84 21.34 -12.12 13.88
CA ALA A 84 21.85 -13.44 13.52
C ALA A 84 20.75 -14.35 12.91
N LYS A 85 19.53 -14.32 13.48
CA LYS A 85 18.38 -15.09 12.96
C LYS A 85 17.92 -14.59 11.60
N VAL A 86 17.87 -13.28 11.40
CA VAL A 86 17.49 -12.66 10.12
C VAL A 86 18.51 -13.04 9.05
N GLU A 87 19.81 -12.90 9.33
CA GLU A 87 20.91 -13.23 8.42
C GLU A 87 20.90 -14.71 8.01
N GLU A 88 20.72 -15.63 8.97
CA GLU A 88 20.63 -17.07 8.67
C GLU A 88 19.44 -17.37 7.75
N ARG A 89 18.28 -16.74 7.98
CA ARG A 89 17.07 -16.92 7.17
C ARG A 89 17.20 -16.36 5.75
N ILE A 90 18.07 -15.38 5.53
CA ILE A 90 18.25 -14.75 4.20
C ILE A 90 19.52 -15.22 3.47
N LYS A 91 20.33 -16.12 4.05
CA LYS A 91 21.63 -16.51 3.46
C LYS A 91 21.53 -17.03 2.03
N ASN A 92 20.44 -17.72 1.70
CA ASN A 92 20.19 -18.30 0.38
C ASN A 92 19.39 -17.38 -0.56
N VAL A 93 19.09 -16.15 -0.14
CA VAL A 93 18.37 -15.18 -0.97
C VAL A 93 19.35 -14.50 -1.92
N PRO A 94 19.06 -14.41 -3.23
CA PRO A 94 19.86 -13.66 -4.18
C PRO A 94 20.09 -12.22 -3.74
N GLU A 95 21.27 -11.66 -4.03
CA GLU A 95 21.68 -10.33 -3.55
C GLU A 95 20.68 -9.23 -3.91
N GLU A 96 20.14 -9.26 -5.14
CA GLU A 96 19.10 -8.35 -5.64
C GLU A 96 17.86 -8.31 -4.73
N ASN A 97 17.51 -9.43 -4.10
CA ASN A 97 16.34 -9.57 -3.24
C ASN A 97 16.68 -9.50 -1.75
N ARG A 98 17.96 -9.41 -1.38
CA ARG A 98 18.43 -9.57 0.00
C ARG A 98 17.90 -8.47 0.91
N GLN A 99 17.89 -7.21 0.46
CA GLN A 99 17.37 -6.10 1.26
C GLN A 99 15.87 -6.24 1.54
N ARG A 100 15.07 -6.59 0.53
CA ARG A 100 13.63 -6.81 0.69
C ARG A 100 13.35 -8.01 1.59
N ALA A 101 14.11 -9.09 1.43
CA ALA A 101 14.00 -10.27 2.28
C ALA A 101 14.39 -9.97 3.73
N PHE A 102 15.45 -9.18 3.95
CA PHE A 102 15.88 -8.73 5.27
C PHE A 102 14.74 -8.02 5.99
N VAL A 103 14.15 -6.97 5.38
CA VAL A 103 13.05 -6.22 5.99
C VAL A 103 11.84 -7.11 6.29
N ARG A 104 11.48 -8.01 5.36
CA ARG A 104 10.36 -8.94 5.57
C ARG A 104 10.61 -9.86 6.77
N VAL A 105 11.76 -10.51 6.81
CA VAL A 105 12.11 -11.45 7.89
C VAL A 105 12.24 -10.71 9.22
N ALA A 106 12.81 -9.50 9.22
CA ALA A 106 12.91 -8.64 10.39
C ALA A 106 11.53 -8.28 10.95
N LYS A 107 10.55 -7.94 10.09
CA LYS A 107 9.15 -7.71 10.51
C LYS A 107 8.53 -8.95 11.14
N ASP A 108 8.77 -10.13 10.57
CA ASP A 108 8.28 -11.40 11.14
C ASP A 108 8.87 -11.64 12.55
N GLU A 109 10.17 -11.41 12.73
CA GLU A 109 10.83 -11.59 14.03
C GLU A 109 10.37 -10.55 15.06
N ALA A 110 10.15 -9.30 14.65
CA ALA A 110 9.56 -8.27 15.51
C ALA A 110 8.16 -8.70 15.98
N MET A 111 7.29 -9.17 15.08
CA MET A 111 5.96 -9.70 15.44
C MET A 111 6.03 -10.91 16.38
N ARG A 112 7.01 -11.80 16.19
CA ARG A 112 7.18 -12.97 17.07
C ARG A 112 7.66 -12.58 18.46
N GLN A 113 8.56 -11.61 18.58
CA GLN A 113 8.99 -11.11 19.88
C GLN A 113 7.83 -10.51 20.67
N THR A 114 6.94 -9.79 19.99
CA THR A 114 5.85 -9.07 20.66
C THR A 114 4.79 -10.01 21.21
N MET A 115 4.49 -11.06 20.44
CA MET A 115 3.67 -12.17 20.90
C MET A 115 4.30 -12.93 22.07
N ARG A 116 5.65 -13.02 22.14
CA ARG A 116 6.36 -13.75 23.20
C ARG A 116 6.56 -12.95 24.48
N GLN A 117 6.82 -11.66 24.37
CA GLN A 117 7.20 -10.79 25.50
C GLN A 117 6.08 -9.87 25.96
N GLY A 118 4.95 -9.81 25.23
CA GLY A 118 3.86 -8.87 25.51
C GLY A 118 4.23 -7.40 25.29
N GLN A 119 5.46 -7.12 24.82
CA GLN A 119 5.90 -5.78 24.44
C GLN A 119 5.41 -5.47 23.02
N PRO A 120 4.92 -4.27 22.74
CA PRO A 120 4.58 -3.85 21.39
C PRO A 120 5.87 -3.74 20.54
N PRO A 121 5.83 -4.06 19.24
CA PRO A 121 7.01 -3.92 18.41
C PRO A 121 7.37 -2.44 18.28
N PRO A 122 8.62 -2.12 17.88
CA PRO A 122 9.01 -0.75 17.58
C PRO A 122 7.93 -0.08 16.71
N SER A 123 7.34 0.98 17.27
CA SER A 123 6.19 1.74 16.77
C SER A 123 5.18 0.89 15.98
N GLN A 124 4.38 0.09 16.68
CA GLN A 124 3.09 -0.37 16.15
C GLN A 124 2.00 0.64 16.49
N GLY A 125 1.96 1.75 15.76
CA GLY A 125 0.69 2.44 15.56
C GLY A 125 -0.22 1.51 14.75
N MET A 126 -1.01 0.68 15.43
CA MET A 126 -2.16 0.01 14.82
C MET A 126 -3.13 1.10 14.37
N SER A 127 -3.05 1.50 13.11
CA SER A 127 -4.17 2.15 12.44
C SER A 127 -4.99 1.05 11.78
N VAL A 128 -6.14 0.81 12.42
CA VAL A 128 -7.31 0.14 11.85
C VAL A 128 -7.78 0.88 10.60
#